data_AF-A0A1M3PCE2-F1
#
_entry.id   AF-A0A1M3PCE2-F1
#
_cell.length_a   1.000
_cell.length_b   1.000
_cell.length_c   1.000
_cell.angle_alpha   90.00
_cell.angle_beta   90.00
_cell.angle_gamma   90.00
#
_symmetry.space_group_name_H-M   'P 1'
#
loop_
_entity.id
_entity.type
_entity.pdbx_description
1 polymer ?
#
loop_
_entity_poly.entity_id
_entity_poly.type
_entity_poly.pdbx_seq_one_letter_code
_entity_poly.pdbx_strand_id
1 'polypeptide(L)'
;MIAALAFYVFAAILIASAAMVVSARNPVHSVLFLILAFFNAAALFLLAGAEFLAMILVIVYVGAVAVLFLFVVMMLDINFSQLREGFQRYAPVGATIGVVLLAELAIVLGGWKFAPGAASLRFAPRAEGVHNTAQLGQLIYTHYILLFQASGLVLLVAMIGAIVLTLRDKTSSRHQVIAQQIGRMAGDTLEMMDVRSGAGVRELGIIRPKPAPEPEVAAHDDHGHHGGGH
;
A
#
# COMPACT_ATOMS: atom_id res chain seq x y z
N MET A 1 -29.52 -21.96 17.96
CA MET A 1 -28.88 -21.50 19.21
C MET A 1 -27.36 -21.51 19.13
N ILE A 2 -26.73 -22.61 18.70
CA ILE A 2 -25.26 -22.70 18.55
C ILE A 2 -24.69 -21.63 17.60
N ALA A 3 -25.30 -21.41 16.42
CA ALA A 3 -24.85 -20.39 15.48
C ALA A 3 -24.92 -18.95 16.02
N ALA A 4 -25.93 -18.63 16.85
CA ALA A 4 -26.05 -17.32 17.49
C ALA A 4 -24.98 -17.11 18.57
N LEU A 5 -24.69 -18.16 19.36
CA LEU A 5 -23.61 -18.13 20.34
C LEU A 5 -22.25 -17.97 19.65
N ALA A 6 -22.00 -18.73 18.58
CA ALA A 6 -20.79 -18.58 17.77
C ALA A 6 -20.66 -17.17 17.19
N PHE A 7 -21.75 -16.60 16.66
CA PHE A 7 -21.78 -15.23 16.15
C PHE A 7 -21.34 -14.21 17.21
N TYR A 8 -21.93 -14.24 18.41
CA TYR A 8 -21.58 -13.29 19.46
C TYR A 8 -20.13 -13.46 19.96
N VAL A 9 -19.62 -14.69 20.02
CA VAL A 9 -18.23 -14.97 20.39
C VAL A 9 -17.27 -14.38 19.34
N PHE A 10 -17.44 -14.70 18.06
CA PHE A 10 -16.60 -14.18 17.00
C PHE A 10 -16.71 -12.66 16.86
N ALA A 11 -17.91 -12.08 17.03
CA ALA A 11 -18.13 -10.64 17.01
C ALA A 11 -17.43 -9.92 18.18
N ALA A 12 -17.51 -10.47 19.39
CA ALA A 12 -16.84 -9.90 20.55
C ALA A 12 -15.31 -9.93 20.39
N ILE A 13 -14.75 -11.06 19.92
CA ILE A 13 -13.31 -11.19 19.66
C ILE A 13 -12.88 -10.23 18.55
N LEU A 14 -13.68 -10.07 17.49
CA LEU A 14 -13.39 -9.13 16.40
C LEU A 14 -13.30 -7.69 16.91
N ILE A 15 -14.29 -7.23 17.68
CA ILE A 15 -14.32 -5.87 18.23
C ILE A 15 -13.14 -5.65 19.18
N ALA A 16 -12.89 -6.60 20.08
CA ALA A 16 -11.75 -6.54 20.99
C ALA A 16 -10.42 -6.48 20.23
N SER A 17 -10.26 -7.30 19.20
CA SER A 17 -9.05 -7.32 18.35
C SER A 17 -8.89 -6.00 17.61
N ALA A 18 -9.96 -5.46 17.02
CA ALA A 18 -9.92 -4.16 16.34
C ALA A 18 -9.53 -3.01 17.28
N ALA A 19 -10.02 -3.01 18.52
CA ALA A 19 -9.59 -2.05 19.53
C ALA A 19 -8.10 -2.22 19.89
N MET A 20 -7.61 -3.46 19.97
CA MET A 20 -6.20 -3.76 20.23
C MET A 20 -5.27 -3.35 19.07
N VAL A 21 -5.72 -3.43 17.81
CA VAL A 21 -4.95 -2.96 16.64
C VAL A 21 -4.56 -1.49 16.79
N VAL A 22 -5.52 -0.65 17.20
CA VAL A 22 -5.34 0.81 17.31
C VAL A 22 -4.65 1.22 18.61
N SER A 23 -4.88 0.47 19.71
CA SER A 23 -4.34 0.82 21.02
C SER A 23 -2.93 0.29 21.28
N ALA A 24 -2.52 -0.82 20.63
CA ALA A 24 -1.23 -1.46 20.86
C ALA A 24 -0.04 -0.52 20.61
N ARG A 25 1.03 -0.73 21.39
CA ARG A 25 2.24 0.10 21.33
C ARG A 25 3.28 -0.42 20.35
N ASN A 26 3.37 -1.74 20.22
CA ASN A 26 4.25 -2.37 19.26
C ASN A 26 3.45 -2.65 17.98
N PRO A 27 3.86 -2.09 16.83
CA PRO A 27 3.20 -2.33 15.55
C PRO A 27 3.12 -3.81 15.16
N VAL A 28 4.09 -4.65 15.57
CA VAL A 28 4.01 -6.10 15.33
C VAL A 28 2.80 -6.70 16.04
N HIS A 29 2.54 -6.30 17.29
CA HIS A 29 1.33 -6.73 18.00
C HIS A 29 0.06 -6.19 17.34
N SER A 30 0.07 -4.93 16.87
CA SER A 30 -1.07 -4.37 16.11
C SER A 30 -1.40 -5.23 14.89
N VAL A 31 -0.41 -5.65 14.10
CA VAL A 31 -0.63 -6.48 12.91
C VAL A 31 -1.12 -7.89 13.29
N LEU A 32 -0.61 -8.50 14.37
CA LEU A 32 -1.11 -9.79 14.85
C LEU A 32 -2.59 -9.73 15.27
N PHE A 33 -3.00 -8.65 15.95
CA PHE A 33 -4.42 -8.42 16.27
C PHE A 33 -5.26 -8.16 15.02
N LEU A 34 -4.69 -7.56 13.98
CA LEU A 34 -5.38 -7.34 12.70
C LEU A 34 -5.65 -8.67 11.98
N ILE A 35 -4.67 -9.58 11.98
CA ILE A 35 -4.84 -10.95 11.47
C ILE A 35 -5.96 -11.67 12.23
N LEU A 36 -5.95 -11.58 13.56
CA LEU A 36 -7.01 -12.15 14.39
C LEU A 36 -8.39 -11.55 14.04
N ALA A 37 -8.49 -10.24 13.86
CA ALA A 37 -9.74 -9.57 13.47
C ALA A 37 -10.26 -10.06 12.11
N PHE A 38 -9.41 -10.16 11.09
CA PHE A 38 -9.82 -10.67 9.77
C PHE A 38 -10.22 -12.15 9.80
N PHE A 39 -9.56 -12.97 10.62
CA PHE A 39 -9.95 -14.37 10.78
C PHE A 39 -11.33 -14.51 11.43
N ASN A 40 -11.61 -13.73 12.48
CA ASN A 40 -12.94 -13.67 13.10
C ASN A 40 -14.00 -13.13 12.13
N ALA A 41 -13.65 -12.13 11.31
CA ALA A 41 -14.54 -11.60 10.27
C ALA A 41 -14.87 -12.67 9.20
N ALA A 42 -13.89 -13.49 8.80
CA ALA A 42 -14.11 -14.59 7.87
C ALA A 42 -15.07 -15.64 8.47
N ALA A 43 -14.92 -15.96 9.76
CA ALA A 43 -15.83 -16.84 10.47
C ALA A 43 -17.26 -16.28 10.51
N LEU A 44 -17.43 -14.96 10.71
CA LEU A 44 -18.73 -14.31 10.64
C LEU A 44 -19.35 -14.36 9.23
N PHE A 45 -18.55 -14.19 8.17
CA PHE A 45 -19.04 -14.37 6.79
C PHE A 45 -19.46 -15.81 6.50
N LEU A 46 -18.73 -16.78 7.04
CA LEU A 46 -19.10 -18.19 6.91
C LEU A 46 -20.42 -18.48 7.62
N LEU A 47 -20.61 -17.95 8.84
CA LEU A 47 -21.89 -18.06 9.56
C LEU A 47 -23.05 -17.35 8.84
N ALA A 48 -22.76 -16.27 8.10
CA ALA A 48 -23.73 -15.58 7.26
C ALA A 48 -24.05 -16.30 5.92
N GLY A 49 -23.39 -17.42 5.62
CA GLY A 49 -23.59 -18.18 4.38
C GLY A 49 -22.86 -17.63 3.16
N ALA A 50 -21.89 -16.72 3.37
CA ALA A 50 -21.06 -16.10 2.35
C ALA A 50 -19.69 -16.79 2.25
N GLU A 51 -19.70 -18.09 1.88
CA GLU A 51 -18.51 -18.96 1.83
C GLU A 51 -17.39 -18.40 0.96
N PHE A 52 -17.69 -17.93 -0.25
CA PHE A 52 -16.70 -17.41 -1.18
C PHE A 52 -16.01 -16.17 -0.62
N LEU A 53 -16.79 -15.25 -0.05
CA LEU A 53 -16.27 -14.01 0.54
C LEU A 53 -15.40 -14.29 1.77
N ALA A 54 -15.80 -15.26 2.61
CA ALA A 54 -14.99 -15.70 3.74
C ALA A 54 -13.62 -16.25 3.29
N MET A 55 -13.59 -17.09 2.25
CA MET A 55 -12.35 -17.65 1.72
C MET A 55 -11.44 -16.57 1.11
N ILE A 56 -11.99 -15.63 0.34
CA ILE A 56 -11.22 -14.52 -0.23
C ILE A 56 -10.68 -13.59 0.87
N LEU A 57 -11.44 -13.37 1.94
CA LEU A 57 -10.96 -12.57 3.09
C LEU A 57 -9.72 -13.22 3.72
N VAL A 58 -9.71 -14.54 3.90
CA VAL A 58 -8.53 -15.25 4.42
C VAL A 58 -7.38 -15.22 3.42
N ILE A 59 -7.60 -15.56 2.16
CA ILE A 59 -6.52 -15.67 1.17
C ILE A 59 -5.85 -14.32 0.90
N VAL A 60 -6.65 -13.27 0.67
CA VAL A 60 -6.14 -11.96 0.25
C VAL A 60 -5.77 -11.10 1.45
N TYR A 61 -6.69 -10.89 2.40
CA TYR A 61 -6.44 -9.96 3.49
C TYR A 61 -5.53 -10.55 4.55
N VAL A 62 -5.76 -11.80 4.99
CA VAL A 62 -4.86 -12.45 5.95
C VAL A 62 -3.58 -12.92 5.26
N GLY A 63 -3.71 -13.65 4.14
CA GLY A 63 -2.57 -14.31 3.49
C GLY A 63 -1.59 -13.37 2.81
N ALA A 64 -2.07 -12.43 1.97
CA ALA A 64 -1.20 -11.52 1.23
C ALA A 64 -0.97 -10.20 1.96
N VAL A 65 -2.04 -9.47 2.28
CA VAL A 65 -1.95 -8.08 2.75
C VAL A 65 -1.38 -8.00 4.17
N ALA A 66 -1.97 -8.69 5.13
CA ALA A 66 -1.53 -8.61 6.54
C ALA A 66 -0.13 -9.18 6.75
N VAL A 67 0.24 -10.25 6.03
CA VAL A 67 1.60 -10.81 6.06
C VAL A 67 2.62 -9.85 5.43
N LEU A 68 2.28 -9.20 4.31
CA LEU A 68 3.14 -8.14 3.74
C LEU A 68 3.35 -7.02 4.75
N PHE A 69 2.30 -6.58 5.44
CA PHE A 69 2.42 -5.59 6.51
C PHE A 69 3.32 -6.08 7.65
N LEU A 70 3.23 -7.35 8.05
CA LEU A 70 4.10 -7.92 9.08
C LEU A 70 5.58 -7.82 8.68
N PHE A 71 5.92 -8.18 7.44
CA PHE A 71 7.29 -8.05 6.93
C PHE A 71 7.76 -6.60 6.90
N VAL A 72 6.93 -5.69 6.37
CA VAL A 72 7.26 -4.25 6.29
C VAL A 72 7.48 -3.67 7.68
N VAL A 73 6.57 -3.93 8.61
CA VAL A 73 6.63 -3.40 9.97
C VAL A 73 7.82 -3.96 10.75
N MET A 74 8.18 -5.23 10.54
CA MET A 74 9.31 -5.85 11.21
C MET A 74 10.67 -5.39 10.66
N MET A 75 10.74 -5.08 9.36
CA MET A 75 11.95 -4.54 8.74
C MET A 75 12.18 -3.06 9.08
N LEU A 76 11.11 -2.31 9.35
CA LEU A 76 11.16 -0.90 9.73
C LEU A 76 11.51 -0.76 11.23
N ASP A 77 12.75 -0.40 11.51
CA ASP A 77 13.19 0.00 12.85
C ASP A 77 12.87 1.49 13.09
N ILE A 78 11.60 1.81 13.39
CA ILE A 78 11.14 3.17 13.67
C ILE A 78 10.93 3.33 15.18
N ASN A 79 11.47 4.39 15.76
CA ASN A 79 11.21 4.73 17.16
C ASN A 79 9.83 5.38 17.32
N PHE A 80 8.79 4.55 17.41
CA PHE A 80 7.38 4.96 17.53
C PHE A 80 7.05 5.74 18.81
N SER A 81 7.99 5.89 19.75
CA SER A 81 7.79 6.71 20.95
C SER A 81 7.75 8.21 20.65
N GLN A 82 8.59 8.70 19.73
CA GLN A 82 8.65 10.12 19.34
C GLN A 82 7.44 10.54 18.50
N LEU A 83 6.93 9.65 17.65
CA LEU A 83 5.71 9.90 16.84
C LEU A 83 4.45 10.10 17.71
N ARG A 84 4.47 9.63 18.95
CA ARG A 84 3.31 9.65 19.86
C ARG A 84 3.26 10.87 20.77
N GLU A 85 4.30 11.73 20.80
CA GLU A 85 4.29 12.98 21.56
C GLU A 85 3.14 13.92 21.13
N GLY A 86 2.68 13.83 19.88
CA GLY A 86 1.51 14.56 19.39
C GLY A 86 0.16 13.88 19.65
N PHE A 87 0.12 12.58 19.99
CA PHE A 87 -1.13 11.80 20.07
C PHE A 87 -2.05 12.29 21.19
N GLN A 88 -1.50 12.60 22.38
CA GLN A 88 -2.30 13.11 23.49
C GLN A 88 -2.93 14.47 23.19
N ARG A 89 -2.28 15.30 22.36
CA ARG A 89 -2.79 16.63 21.99
C ARG A 89 -4.02 16.55 21.09
N TYR A 90 -4.07 15.56 20.18
CA TYR A 90 -5.19 15.35 19.25
C TYR A 90 -6.21 14.30 19.69
N ALA A 91 -5.91 13.52 20.73
CA ALA A 91 -6.83 12.57 21.35
C ALA A 91 -8.22 13.14 21.68
N PRO A 92 -8.37 14.35 22.27
CA PRO A 92 -9.71 14.89 22.56
C PRO A 92 -10.51 15.19 21.28
N VAL A 93 -9.86 15.67 20.22
CA VAL A 93 -10.52 15.92 18.92
C VAL A 93 -11.00 14.62 18.30
N GLY A 94 -10.14 13.60 18.29
CA GLY A 94 -10.51 12.26 17.80
C GLY A 94 -11.65 11.64 18.62
N ALA A 95 -11.64 11.82 19.94
CA ALA A 95 -12.73 11.37 20.80
C ALA A 95 -14.05 12.09 20.51
N THR A 96 -14.03 13.42 20.29
CA THR A 96 -15.22 14.17 19.90
C THR A 96 -15.81 13.65 18.59
N ILE A 97 -14.98 13.43 17.56
CA ILE A 97 -15.43 12.87 16.28
C ILE A 97 -16.01 11.47 16.48
N GLY A 98 -15.35 10.61 17.27
CA GLY A 98 -15.85 9.28 17.58
C GLY A 98 -17.21 9.29 18.29
N VAL A 99 -17.41 10.21 19.24
CA VAL A 99 -18.69 10.39 19.94
C VAL A 99 -19.79 10.86 18.99
N VAL A 100 -19.49 11.81 18.09
CA VAL A 100 -20.45 12.26 17.07
C VAL A 100 -20.86 11.10 16.16
N LEU A 101 -19.90 10.32 15.65
CA LEU A 101 -20.20 9.15 14.82
C LEU A 101 -21.02 8.08 15.57
N LEU A 102 -20.71 7.83 16.85
CA LEU A 102 -21.51 6.92 17.68
C LEU A 102 -22.93 7.44 17.91
N ALA A 103 -23.11 8.75 18.10
CA ALA A 103 -24.43 9.37 18.22
C ALA A 103 -25.22 9.27 16.91
N GLU A 104 -24.59 9.50 15.76
CA GLU A 104 -25.22 9.31 14.44
C GLU A 104 -25.66 7.86 14.25
N LEU A 105 -24.79 6.89 14.55
CA LEU A 105 -25.14 5.47 14.52
C LEU A 105 -26.32 5.15 15.46
N ALA A 106 -26.33 5.70 16.67
CA ALA A 106 -27.43 5.49 17.62
C ALA A 106 -28.75 6.08 17.12
N ILE A 107 -28.74 7.27 16.50
CA ILE A 107 -29.93 7.89 15.90
C ILE A 107 -30.44 7.05 14.72
N VAL A 108 -29.54 6.59 13.84
CA VAL A 108 -29.89 5.74 12.68
C VAL A 108 -30.49 4.42 13.17
N LEU A 109 -29.89 3.78 14.17
CA LEU A 109 -30.39 2.54 14.75
C LEU A 109 -31.72 2.74 15.50
N GLY A 110 -31.91 3.87 16.18
CA GLY A 110 -33.15 4.21 16.88
C GLY A 110 -34.31 4.56 15.94
N GLY A 111 -34.02 5.13 14.78
CA GLY A 111 -34.98 5.39 13.70
C GLY A 111 -35.25 4.18 12.80
N TRP A 112 -34.46 3.10 12.94
CA TRP A 112 -34.58 1.94 12.09
C TRP A 112 -35.85 1.15 12.39
N LYS A 113 -36.78 1.15 11.44
CA LYS A 113 -37.92 0.25 11.45
C LYS A 113 -37.63 -0.96 10.56
N PHE A 114 -37.95 -2.15 11.05
CA PHE A 114 -37.94 -3.34 10.20
C PHE A 114 -38.89 -3.13 9.03
N ALA A 115 -38.41 -3.33 7.81
CA ALA A 115 -39.27 -3.30 6.64
C ALA A 115 -40.39 -4.35 6.81
N PRO A 116 -41.63 -4.03 6.41
CA PRO A 116 -42.72 -5.02 6.42
C PRO A 116 -42.30 -6.22 5.55
N GLY A 117 -42.24 -7.41 6.15
CA GLY A 117 -41.74 -8.64 5.49
C GLY A 117 -40.25 -8.98 5.71
N ALA A 118 -39.49 -8.20 6.48
CA ALA A 118 -38.09 -8.53 6.78
C ALA A 118 -37.94 -9.88 7.54
N ALA A 119 -38.93 -10.22 8.38
CA ALA A 119 -38.93 -11.50 9.10
C ALA A 119 -39.12 -12.70 8.17
N SER A 120 -39.90 -12.58 7.08
CA SER A 120 -40.07 -13.65 6.09
C SER A 120 -38.86 -13.79 5.17
N LEU A 121 -38.11 -12.72 4.91
CA LEU A 121 -36.89 -12.76 4.10
C LEU A 121 -35.70 -13.39 4.83
N ARG A 122 -35.67 -13.39 6.18
CA ARG A 122 -34.65 -14.12 6.97
C ARG A 122 -34.72 -15.63 6.79
N PHE A 123 -35.87 -16.15 6.41
CA PHE A 123 -36.11 -17.56 6.12
C PHE A 123 -36.29 -17.83 4.63
N ALA A 124 -35.97 -16.87 3.76
CA ALA A 124 -36.01 -17.10 2.32
C ALA A 124 -35.11 -18.31 2.01
N PRO A 125 -35.67 -19.41 1.46
CA PRO A 125 -34.89 -20.60 1.18
C PRO A 125 -33.74 -20.20 0.26
N ARG A 126 -32.51 -20.42 0.72
CA ARG A 126 -31.38 -20.41 -0.22
C ARG A 126 -31.73 -21.46 -1.27
N ALA A 127 -31.72 -21.08 -2.55
CA ALA A 127 -31.93 -22.03 -3.63
C ALA A 127 -30.95 -23.20 -3.43
N GLU A 128 -31.47 -24.36 -3.07
CA GLU A 128 -30.66 -25.54 -2.81
C GLU A 128 -29.90 -25.91 -4.09
N GLY A 129 -28.60 -26.18 -3.95
CA GLY A 129 -27.75 -26.60 -5.06
C GLY A 129 -26.97 -25.50 -5.78
N VAL A 130 -27.13 -24.21 -5.43
CA VAL A 130 -26.32 -23.13 -6.03
C VAL A 130 -25.26 -22.61 -5.05
N HIS A 131 -24.00 -22.78 -5.44
CA HIS A 131 -22.83 -22.27 -4.70
C HIS A 131 -22.73 -20.76 -4.83
N ASN A 132 -22.31 -20.07 -3.76
CA ASN A 132 -22.21 -18.60 -3.75
C ASN A 132 -21.24 -18.10 -4.84
N THR A 133 -20.16 -18.85 -5.05
CA THR A 133 -19.16 -18.61 -6.11
C THR A 133 -19.78 -18.55 -7.50
N ALA A 134 -20.69 -19.47 -7.82
CA ALA A 134 -21.33 -19.52 -9.14
C ALA A 134 -22.27 -18.33 -9.36
N GLN A 135 -23.04 -17.95 -8.35
CA GLN A 135 -23.95 -16.80 -8.41
C GLN A 135 -23.18 -15.48 -8.57
N LEU A 136 -22.11 -15.32 -7.79
CA LEU A 136 -21.27 -14.13 -7.87
C LEU A 136 -20.54 -14.08 -9.22
N GLY A 137 -20.02 -15.21 -9.70
CA GLY A 137 -19.42 -15.31 -11.03
C GLY A 137 -20.39 -14.92 -12.13
N GLN A 138 -21.61 -15.47 -12.12
CA GLN A 138 -22.63 -15.11 -13.10
C GLN A 138 -22.89 -13.61 -13.09
N LEU A 139 -23.04 -12.99 -11.92
CA LEU A 139 -23.33 -11.56 -11.81
C LEU A 139 -22.16 -10.68 -12.27
N ILE A 140 -20.93 -11.00 -11.86
CA ILE A 140 -19.72 -10.24 -12.21
C ILE A 140 -19.46 -10.32 -13.72
N TYR A 141 -19.54 -11.50 -14.32
CA TYR A 141 -19.20 -11.69 -15.73
C TYR A 141 -20.32 -11.30 -16.71
N THR A 142 -21.57 -11.15 -16.25
CA THR A 142 -22.68 -10.74 -17.14
C THR A 142 -23.07 -9.27 -16.98
N HIS A 143 -23.27 -8.79 -15.75
CA HIS A 143 -23.80 -7.45 -15.51
C HIS A 143 -22.69 -6.44 -15.15
N TYR A 144 -21.67 -6.88 -14.41
CA TYR A 144 -20.61 -6.00 -13.89
C TYR A 144 -19.25 -6.20 -14.57
N ILE A 145 -19.24 -6.66 -15.82
CA ILE A 145 -18.00 -6.95 -16.56
C ILE A 145 -17.08 -5.73 -16.66
N LEU A 146 -17.65 -4.53 -16.80
CA LEU A 146 -16.87 -3.29 -16.87
C LEU A 146 -16.18 -2.98 -15.53
N LEU A 147 -16.84 -3.19 -14.39
CA LEU A 147 -16.24 -3.01 -13.06
C LEU A 147 -15.14 -4.05 -12.81
N PHE A 148 -15.35 -5.28 -13.27
CA PHE A 148 -14.34 -6.33 -13.21
C PHE A 148 -13.10 -5.96 -14.03
N GLN A 149 -13.28 -5.50 -15.26
CA GLN A 149 -12.18 -5.06 -16.13
C GLN A 149 -11.43 -3.86 -15.52
N ALA A 150 -12.16 -2.88 -14.97
CA ALA A 150 -11.57 -1.73 -14.28
C ALA A 150 -10.74 -2.15 -13.07
N SER A 151 -11.21 -3.14 -12.29
CA SER A 151 -10.44 -3.71 -11.18
C SER A 151 -9.13 -4.36 -11.66
N GLY A 152 -9.15 -5.02 -12.82
CA GLY A 152 -7.93 -5.55 -13.47
C GLY A 152 -6.93 -4.45 -13.86
N LEU A 153 -7.41 -3.31 -14.37
CA LEU A 153 -6.55 -2.14 -14.64
C LEU A 153 -5.95 -1.56 -13.36
N VAL A 154 -6.71 -1.51 -12.27
CA VAL A 154 -6.19 -1.07 -10.96
C VAL A 154 -5.05 -1.99 -10.48
N LEU A 155 -5.20 -3.31 -10.63
CA LEU A 155 -4.14 -4.26 -10.27
C LEU A 155 -2.90 -4.11 -11.15
N LEU A 156 -3.07 -3.85 -12.45
CA LEU A 156 -1.97 -3.57 -13.37
C LEU A 156 -1.20 -2.31 -12.95
N VAL A 157 -1.92 -1.23 -12.67
CA VAL A 157 -1.32 0.05 -12.22
C VAL A 157 -0.62 -0.14 -10.87
N ALA A 158 -1.21 -0.89 -9.94
CA ALA A 158 -0.58 -1.19 -8.65
C ALA A 158 0.75 -1.95 -8.82
N MET A 159 0.81 -2.92 -9.74
CA MET A 159 2.04 -3.65 -10.04
C MET A 159 3.12 -2.75 -10.66
N ILE A 160 2.75 -1.95 -11.68
CA ILE A 160 3.68 -1.00 -12.31
C ILE A 160 4.19 0.01 -11.27
N GLY A 161 3.29 0.56 -10.45
CA GLY A 161 3.63 1.50 -9.38
C GLY A 161 4.60 0.90 -8.36
N ALA A 162 4.35 -0.32 -7.89
CA ALA A 162 5.25 -1.02 -6.97
C ALA A 162 6.65 -1.25 -7.58
N ILE A 163 6.73 -1.63 -8.87
CA ILE A 163 8.01 -1.84 -9.56
C ILE A 163 8.77 -0.53 -9.71
N VAL A 164 8.14 0.52 -10.22
CA VAL A 164 8.79 1.82 -10.46
C VAL A 164 9.27 2.45 -9.14
N LEU A 165 8.51 2.33 -8.05
CA LEU A 165 8.91 2.86 -6.74
C LEU A 165 10.05 2.09 -6.08
N THR A 166 10.18 0.78 -6.36
CA THR A 166 11.23 -0.06 -5.76
C THR A 166 12.48 -0.19 -6.63
N LEU A 167 12.38 0.14 -7.92
CA LEU A 167 13.51 0.13 -8.82
C LEU A 167 14.46 1.26 -8.46
N ARG A 168 15.60 0.90 -7.87
CA ARG A 168 16.63 1.86 -7.48
C ARG A 168 17.63 2.01 -8.61
N ASP A 169 17.78 3.23 -9.13
CA ASP A 169 18.80 3.52 -10.13
C ASP A 169 20.19 3.29 -9.52
N LYS A 170 20.93 2.35 -10.12
CA LYS A 170 22.34 2.15 -9.79
C LYS A 170 23.15 3.24 -10.49
N THR A 171 23.45 4.31 -9.77
CA THR A 171 24.38 5.39 -10.19
C THR A 171 25.81 4.92 -10.49
N SER A 172 26.11 3.64 -10.26
CA SER A 172 27.40 3.04 -10.63
C SER A 172 27.54 2.74 -12.14
N SER A 173 26.45 2.78 -12.91
CA SER A 173 26.54 2.66 -14.37
C SER A 173 26.93 4.02 -14.95
N ARG A 174 28.16 4.15 -15.44
CA ARG A 174 28.57 5.32 -16.23
C ARG A 174 27.83 5.23 -17.56
N HIS A 175 26.75 5.99 -17.69
CA HIS A 175 26.02 6.09 -18.95
C HIS A 175 26.85 6.94 -19.92
N GLN A 176 27.13 6.38 -21.09
CA GLN A 176 27.80 7.12 -22.15
C GLN A 176 26.81 8.10 -22.77
N VAL A 177 27.11 9.39 -22.71
CA VAL A 177 26.40 10.41 -23.47
C VAL A 177 27.03 10.48 -24.86
N ILE A 178 26.38 9.87 -25.84
CA ILE A 178 26.89 9.75 -27.22
C ILE A 178 27.23 11.13 -27.81
N ALA A 179 26.36 12.13 -27.57
CA ALA A 179 26.59 13.50 -28.03
C ALA A 179 27.88 14.11 -27.47
N GLN A 180 28.14 13.94 -26.16
CA GLN A 180 29.37 14.41 -25.53
C GLN A 180 30.60 13.64 -26.00
N GLN A 181 30.47 12.36 -26.35
CA GLN A 181 31.59 11.56 -26.84
C GLN A 181 31.98 11.91 -28.29
N ILE A 182 30.99 12.18 -29.15
CA ILE A 182 31.22 12.58 -30.54
C ILE A 182 31.70 14.02 -30.63
N GLY A 183 31.20 14.91 -29.77
CA GLY A 183 31.57 16.33 -29.73
C GLY A 183 32.93 16.64 -29.10
N ARG A 184 33.71 15.63 -28.70
CA ARG A 184 35.02 15.84 -28.07
C ARG A 184 36.01 16.46 -29.04
N MET A 185 36.63 17.57 -28.65
CA MET A 185 37.72 18.16 -29.41
C MET A 185 39.08 17.64 -28.93
N ALA A 186 40.11 17.78 -29.76
CA ALA A 186 41.46 17.33 -29.43
C ALA A 186 42.00 18.00 -28.16
N GLY A 187 41.65 19.28 -27.94
CA GLY A 187 42.03 20.03 -26.72
C GLY A 187 41.40 19.51 -25.43
N ASP A 188 40.30 18.76 -25.50
CA ASP A 188 39.63 18.19 -24.32
C ASP A 188 40.19 16.83 -23.92
N THR A 189 40.93 16.18 -24.81
CA THR A 189 41.42 14.79 -24.64
C THR A 189 42.93 14.68 -24.59
N LEU A 190 43.65 15.63 -25.19
CA LEU A 190 45.11 15.59 -25.31
C LEU A 190 45.74 16.83 -24.65
N GLU A 191 46.71 16.58 -23.77
CA GLU A 191 47.57 17.62 -23.21
C GLU A 191 48.99 17.38 -23.69
N MET A 192 49.55 18.34 -24.44
CA MET A 192 50.92 18.24 -24.94
C MET A 192 51.88 18.61 -23.82
N MET A 193 52.61 17.63 -23.30
CA MET A 193 53.60 17.82 -22.25
C MET A 193 55.01 17.80 -22.86
N ASP A 194 55.80 18.82 -22.58
CA ASP A 194 57.22 18.84 -22.94
C ASP A 194 58.02 18.13 -21.85
N VAL A 195 58.68 17.03 -22.21
CA VAL A 195 59.39 16.17 -21.26
C VAL A 195 60.86 16.10 -21.65
N ARG A 196 61.72 16.46 -20.71
CA ARG A 196 63.18 16.41 -20.90
C ARG A 196 63.63 14.96 -21.09
N SER A 197 64.42 14.70 -22.13
CA SER A 197 64.95 13.36 -22.43
C SER A 197 65.76 12.82 -21.25
N GLY A 198 65.31 11.71 -20.67
CA GLY A 198 65.91 11.06 -19.49
C GLY A 198 65.13 11.22 -18.18
N ALA A 199 64.12 12.09 -18.12
CA ALA A 199 63.25 12.24 -16.96
C ALA A 199 62.29 11.05 -16.84
N GLY A 200 62.35 10.33 -15.71
CA GLY A 200 61.50 9.17 -15.44
C GLY A 200 60.26 9.53 -14.61
N VAL A 201 59.39 8.53 -14.37
CA VAL A 201 58.15 8.69 -13.57
C VAL A 201 58.41 9.18 -12.14
N ARG A 202 59.63 8.99 -11.61
CA ARG A 202 60.03 9.52 -10.28
C ARG A 202 60.15 11.05 -10.24
N GLU A 203 60.48 11.69 -11.36
CA GLU A 203 60.61 13.15 -11.45
C GLU A 203 59.28 13.82 -11.86
N LEU A 204 58.51 13.19 -12.75
CA LEU A 204 57.26 13.75 -13.29
C LEU A 204 56.02 13.43 -12.44
N GLY A 205 56.11 12.44 -11.55
CA GLY A 205 54.96 11.93 -10.82
C GLY A 205 54.00 11.11 -11.71
N ILE A 206 52.95 10.55 -11.09
CA ILE A 206 51.93 9.80 -11.82
C ILE A 206 50.95 10.80 -12.44
N ILE A 207 51.02 10.98 -13.76
CA ILE A 207 50.08 11.80 -14.51
C ILE A 207 48.71 11.12 -14.48
N ARG A 208 47.72 11.76 -13.86
CA ARG A 208 46.34 11.29 -13.83
C ARG A 208 45.53 12.07 -14.87
N PRO A 209 44.61 11.42 -15.60
CA PRO A 209 43.65 12.14 -16.43
C PRO A 209 42.94 13.22 -15.60
N LYS A 210 42.75 14.40 -16.19
CA LYS A 210 41.97 15.47 -15.56
C LYS A 210 40.59 14.91 -15.16
N PRO A 211 40.09 15.18 -13.95
CA PRO A 211 38.74 14.77 -13.58
C PRO A 211 37.75 15.27 -14.62
N ALA A 212 36.77 14.45 -14.97
CA ALA A 212 35.68 14.90 -15.83
C ALA A 212 35.07 16.16 -15.19
N PRO A 213 34.72 17.20 -15.99
CA PRO A 213 33.99 18.34 -15.46
C PRO A 213 32.74 17.82 -14.76
N GLU A 214 32.47 18.37 -13.56
CA GLU A 214 31.27 18.00 -12.81
C GLU A 214 30.05 18.23 -13.71
N PRO A 215 29.09 17.29 -13.76
CA PRO A 215 27.91 17.48 -14.57
C PRO A 215 27.23 18.78 -14.12
N GLU A 216 27.05 19.70 -15.07
CA GLU A 216 26.28 20.91 -14.86
C GLU A 216 24.90 20.44 -14.38
N VAL A 217 24.57 20.74 -13.12
CA VAL A 217 23.30 20.34 -12.52
C VAL A 217 22.24 21.01 -13.38
N ALA A 218 21.56 20.22 -14.22
CA ALA A 218 20.47 20.71 -15.03
C ALA A 218 19.54 21.47 -14.09
N ALA A 219 19.43 22.79 -14.29
CA ALA A 219 18.46 23.59 -13.59
C ALA A 219 17.13 22.85 -13.76
N HIS A 220 16.51 22.49 -12.64
CA HIS A 220 15.18 21.90 -12.62
C HIS A 220 14.30 22.77 -13.53
N ASP A 221 13.94 22.25 -14.70
CA ASP A 221 12.92 22.85 -15.55
C ASP A 221 11.63 22.82 -14.71
N ASP A 222 11.35 23.95 -14.07
CA ASP A 222 10.06 24.23 -13.49
C ASP A 222 9.10 24.35 -14.69
N HIS A 223 8.49 23.21 -15.05
CA HIS A 223 7.40 23.16 -16.00
C HIS A 223 6.20 23.90 -15.39
N GLY A 224 6.26 25.23 -15.44
CA GLY A 224 5.15 26.11 -15.19
C GLY A 224 4.03 25.80 -16.18
N HIS A 225 2.88 25.42 -15.62
CA HIS A 225 1.62 25.26 -16.32
C HIS A 225 1.33 26.48 -17.23
N HIS A 226 1.25 26.23 -18.53
CA HIS A 226 0.54 27.11 -19.46
C HIS A 226 -0.96 27.07 -19.17
N GLY A 227 -1.45 28.00 -18.35
CA GLY A 227 -2.85 28.42 -18.34
C GLY A 227 -3.07 29.50 -19.41
N GLY A 228 -3.49 29.08 -20.60
CA GLY A 228 -3.89 29.99 -21.67
C GLY A 228 -5.25 30.62 -21.38
N GLY A 229 -5.29 31.94 -21.24
CA GLY A 229 -6.49 32.74 -21.32
C GLY A 229 -6.72 33.21 -22.75
N HIS A 230 -7.86 32.82 -23.32
CA HIS A 230 -8.62 33.57 -24.31
C HIS A 230 -10.11 33.34 -24.01
#